data_AF-A0A960H6G6-F1
#
_entry.id   AF-A0A960H6G6-F1
#
_cell.length_a   1.000
_cell.length_b   1.000
_cell.length_c   1.000
_cell.angle_alpha   90.00
_cell.angle_beta   90.00
_cell.angle_gamma   90.00
#
_symmetry.space_group_name_H-M   'P 1'
#
loop_
_entity.id
_entity.type
_entity.pdbx_description
1 polymer ?
#
loop_
_entity_poly.entity_id
_entity_poly.type
_entity_poly.pdbx_seq_one_letter_code
_entity_poly.pdbx_strand_id
1 'polypeptide(L)' 'WSARDAWLHRRFGQGVNLAFKLLPRRRRMHPRARAGWDRAEGRIPADAPLVHTPARNLPPITERDKGIHYVGAAGSPR' A
#
# COMPACT_ATOMS: atom_id res chain seq x y z
N TRP A 1 -27.48 -2.16 14.39
CA TRP A 1 -26.45 -3.16 14.72
C TRP A 1 -26.70 -3.63 16.15
N SER A 2 -26.87 -4.93 16.40
CA SER A 2 -27.12 -5.43 17.78
C SER A 2 -25.83 -5.54 18.59
N ALA A 3 -25.95 -5.68 19.91
CA ALA A 3 -24.80 -5.94 20.78
C ALA A 3 -24.06 -7.24 20.40
N ARG A 4 -24.81 -8.28 20.01
CA ARG A 4 -24.25 -9.56 19.54
C ARG A 4 -23.43 -9.36 18.28
N ASP A 5 -23.94 -8.60 17.32
CA ASP A 5 -23.24 -8.39 16.07
C ASP A 5 -21.93 -7.60 16.27
N ALA A 6 -21.95 -6.60 17.16
CA ALA A 6 -20.75 -5.84 17.52
C ALA A 6 -19.70 -6.75 18.20
N TRP A 7 -20.13 -7.67 19.07
CA TRP A 7 -19.24 -8.66 19.68
C TRP A 7 -18.63 -9.59 18.64
N LEU A 8 -19.46 -10.14 17.73
CA LEU A 8 -19.01 -11.02 16.65
C LEU A 8 -18.00 -10.33 15.74
N HIS A 9 -18.27 -9.08 15.34
CA HIS A 9 -17.37 -8.30 14.51
C HIS A 9 -15.99 -8.09 15.17
N ARG A 10 -15.96 -7.81 16.48
CA ARG A 10 -14.71 -7.68 17.24
C ARG A 10 -13.94 -9.00 17.30
N ARG A 11 -14.62 -10.13 17.53
CA ARG A 11 -13.99 -11.46 17.55
C ARG A 11 -13.42 -11.83 16.18
N PHE A 12 -14.19 -11.58 15.12
CA PHE A 12 -13.73 -11.77 13.75
C PHE A 12 -12.47 -10.95 13.46
N GLY A 13 -12.48 -9.65 13.76
CA GLY A 13 -11.31 -8.79 13.56
C GLY A 13 -10.07 -9.26 14.33
N GLN A 14 -10.24 -9.79 15.55
CA GLN A 14 -9.15 -10.39 16.31
C GLN A 14 -8.61 -11.66 15.64
N GLY A 15 -9.49 -12.52 15.13
CA GLY A 15 -9.10 -13.72 14.38
C GLY A 15 -8.32 -13.36 13.11
N VAL A 16 -8.81 -12.39 12.33
CA VAL A 16 -8.10 -11.86 11.15
C VAL A 16 -6.72 -11.32 11.54
N ASN A 17 -6.63 -10.52 12.61
CA ASN A 17 -5.35 -9.97 13.08
C ASN A 17 -4.36 -11.07 13.47
N LEU A 18 -4.82 -12.13 14.16
CA LEU A 18 -3.97 -13.26 14.51
C LEU A 18 -3.48 -14.01 13.26
N ALA A 19 -4.37 -14.30 12.31
CA ALA A 19 -4.00 -14.94 11.05
C ALA A 19 -2.96 -14.12 10.27
N PHE A 20 -3.11 -12.79 10.24
CA PHE A 20 -2.14 -11.92 9.58
C PHE A 20 -0.75 -11.99 10.21
N LYS A 21 -0.60 -12.23 11.52
CA LYS A 21 0.72 -12.37 12.15
C LYS A 21 1.53 -13.55 11.62
N LEU A 22 0.87 -14.58 11.09
CA LEU A 22 1.52 -15.76 10.51
C LEU A 22 2.09 -15.48 9.11
N LEU A 23 1.70 -14.39 8.45
CA LEU A 23 2.23 -14.04 7.14
C LEU A 23 3.68 -13.56 7.23
N PRO A 24 4.55 -13.94 6.27
CA PRO A 24 5.91 -13.45 6.19
C PRO A 24 5.95 -11.92 6.26
N ARG A 25 6.86 -11.36 7.06
CA ARG A 25 7.00 -9.90 7.29
C ARG A 25 6.93 -9.11 5.98
N ARG A 26 7.66 -9.57 4.96
CA ARG A 26 7.69 -8.96 3.63
C ARG A 26 6.30 -8.83 2.98
N ARG A 27 5.44 -9.85 3.10
CA ARG A 27 4.09 -9.84 2.48
C ARG A 27 3.12 -8.89 3.18
N ARG A 28 3.35 -8.58 4.46
CA ARG A 28 2.55 -7.64 5.25
C ARG A 28 2.86 -6.17 4.95
N MET A 29 3.99 -5.89 4.28
CA MET A 29 4.40 -4.53 3.97
C MET A 29 3.60 -3.95 2.79
N HIS A 30 3.22 -2.68 2.90
CA HIS A 30 2.74 -1.89 1.77
C HIS A 30 3.77 -1.90 0.62
N PRO A 31 3.37 -1.93 -0.67
CA PRO A 31 4.31 -2.04 -1.80
C PRO A 31 5.51 -1.07 -1.74
N ARG A 32 5.28 0.21 -1.38
CA ARG A 32 6.38 1.19 -1.25
C ARG A 32 7.35 0.85 -0.10
N ALA A 33 6.84 0.46 1.06
CA ALA A 33 7.68 0.07 2.20
C ALA A 33 8.46 -1.22 1.88
N ARG A 34 7.82 -2.17 1.20
CA ARG A 34 8.45 -3.41 0.74
C ARG A 34 9.59 -3.14 -0.24
N ALA A 35 9.39 -2.21 -1.18
CA ALA A 35 10.44 -1.82 -2.14
C ALA A 35 11.66 -1.20 -1.43
N GLY A 36 11.45 -0.37 -0.41
CA GLY A 36 12.54 0.15 0.42
C GLY A 36 13.28 -0.96 1.19
N TRP A 37 12.51 -1.86 1.81
CA TRP A 37 13.03 -3.02 2.54
C TRP A 37 13.84 -3.97 1.63
N ASP A 38 13.32 -4.30 0.45
CA ASP A 38 13.99 -5.15 -0.52
C ASP A 38 15.30 -4.55 -1.02
N ARG A 39 15.37 -3.22 -1.15
CA ARG A 39 16.61 -2.52 -1.50
C ARG A 39 17.64 -2.61 -0.37
N ALA A 40 17.22 -2.35 0.86
CA ALA A 40 18.09 -2.43 2.04
C ALA A 40 18.64 -3.85 2.27
N GLU A 41 17.86 -4.88 1.95
CA GLU A 41 18.29 -6.28 2.04
C GLU A 41 18.93 -6.82 0.75
N GLY A 42 19.18 -5.97 -0.26
CA GLY A 42 19.88 -6.34 -1.49
C GLY A 42 19.09 -7.26 -2.44
N ARG A 43 17.76 -7.39 -2.27
CA ARG A 43 16.90 -8.15 -3.19
C ARG A 43 16.64 -7.45 -4.50
N ILE A 44 16.75 -6.11 -4.51
CA ILE A 44 16.70 -5.29 -5.72
C ILE A 44 17.87 -4.31 -5.71
N PRO A 45 18.33 -3.84 -6.89
CA PRO A 45 19.41 -2.86 -6.98
C PRO A 45 19.13 -1.58 -6.18
N ALA A 46 20.18 -0.95 -5.66
CA ALA A 46 20.10 0.31 -4.92
C ALA A 46 19.49 1.44 -5.76
N ASP A 47 19.75 1.43 -7.06
CA ASP A 47 19.29 2.38 -8.07
C ASP A 47 17.99 1.96 -8.76
N ALA A 48 17.35 0.86 -8.32
CA ALA A 48 16.07 0.44 -8.87
C ALA A 48 15.04 1.58 -8.79
N PRO A 49 14.18 1.77 -9.81
CA PRO A 49 13.18 2.83 -9.79
C PRO A 49 12.23 2.74 -8.58
N LEU A 50 11.71 3.89 -8.14
CA LEU A 50 10.71 3.94 -7.08
C LEU A 50 9.36 3.39 -7.56
N VAL A 51 8.64 2.73 -6.64
CA VAL A 51 7.29 2.25 -6.91
C VAL A 51 6.31 3.44 -6.89
N HIS A 52 5.80 3.80 -8.07
CA HIS A 52 4.81 4.85 -8.25
C HIS A 52 3.37 4.29 -8.32
N THR A 53 2.41 5.18 -8.15
CA THR A 53 0.99 4.87 -8.35
C THR A 53 0.77 4.47 -9.82
N PRO A 54 0.09 3.35 -10.12
CA PRO A 54 -0.18 2.97 -11.50
C PRO A 54 -1.15 3.94 -12.16
N ALA A 55 -1.06 4.07 -13.50
CA ALA A 55 -1.84 5.04 -14.28
C ALA A 55 -3.36 4.96 -14.02
N ARG A 56 -3.91 3.76 -13.85
CA ARG A 56 -5.33 3.53 -13.57
C ARG A 56 -5.82 4.09 -12.23
N ASN A 57 -4.92 4.35 -11.29
CA ASN A 57 -5.22 4.90 -9.96
C ASN A 57 -4.84 6.39 -9.89
N LEU A 58 -4.39 6.99 -10.98
CA LEU A 58 -4.13 8.42 -11.02
C LEU A 58 -5.45 9.20 -10.97
N PRO A 59 -5.44 10.42 -10.43
CA PRO A 59 -6.59 11.29 -10.51
C PRO A 59 -6.95 11.61 -11.97
N PRO A 60 -8.19 12.05 -12.22
CA PRO A 60 -8.59 12.58 -13.52
C PRO A 60 -7.57 13.63 -14.00
N ILE A 61 -7.34 13.69 -15.31
CA ILE A 61 -6.29 14.55 -15.89
C ILE A 61 -6.44 16.00 -15.42
N THR A 62 -7.66 16.51 -15.40
CA THR A 62 -8.01 17.88 -14.96
C THR A 62 -7.70 18.17 -13.50
N GLU A 63 -7.42 17.16 -12.69
CA GLU A 63 -7.09 17.32 -11.27
C GLU A 63 -5.63 17.11 -10.96
N ARG A 64 -4.81 16.59 -11.88
CA ARG A 64 -3.45 16.13 -11.60
C ARG A 64 -2.50 17.21 -11.10
N ASP A 65 -2.77 18.46 -11.46
CA ASP A 65 -1.96 19.62 -11.06
C ASP A 65 -2.30 20.13 -9.65
N LYS A 66 -3.33 19.59 -9.00
CA LYS A 66 -3.67 19.95 -7.61
C LYS A 66 -2.63 19.34 -6.67
N GLY A 67 -2.02 20.14 -5.79
CA GLY A 67 -0.99 19.69 -4.85
C GLY A 67 -1.42 18.60 -3.85
N ILE A 68 -2.72 18.32 -3.74
CA ILE A 68 -3.25 17.20 -2.94
C ILE A 68 -3.00 15.82 -3.60
N HIS A 69 -2.69 15.81 -4.90
CA HIS A 69 -2.60 14.60 -5.69
C HIS A 69 -1.14 14.24 -5.98
N TYR A 70 -0.76 13.02 -5.63
CA TYR A 70 0.54 12.47 -6.01
C TYR A 70 0.43 11.73 -7.34
N VAL A 71 1.08 12.26 -8.39
CA VAL A 71 1.03 11.70 -9.75
C VAL A 71 2.27 10.91 -10.17
N GLY A 72 3.39 11.04 -9.45
CA GLY A 72 4.64 10.34 -9.75
C GLY A 72 5.14 10.55 -11.19
N ALA A 73 6.08 9.73 -11.65
CA ALA A 73 6.65 9.86 -13.00
C ALA A 73 5.62 9.66 -14.14
N ALA A 74 4.51 8.96 -13.88
CA ALA A 74 3.47 8.67 -14.87
C ALA A 74 2.52 9.85 -15.13
N GLY A 75 2.53 10.89 -14.30
CA GLY A 75 1.70 12.08 -14.50
C GLY A 75 2.48 13.38 -14.61
N SER A 76 3.81 13.34 -14.69
CA SER A 76 4.58 14.48 -15.20
C SER A 76 4.23 14.68 -16.68
N PRO A 77 3.88 15.90 -17.13
CA PRO A 77 3.85 16.19 -18.55
C PRO A 77 5.25 15.91 -19.12
N ARG A 78 5.30 15.16 -20.23
CA ARG A 78 6.53 15.05 -21.03
C ARG A 78 6.78 16.36 -21.75
#